data_AF-A0A9X7PKZ0-F1
#
_entry.id   AF-A0A9X7PKZ0-F1
#
_cell.length_a   1.000
_cell.length_b   1.000
_cell.length_c   1.000
_cell.angle_alpha   90.00
_cell.angle_beta   90.00
_cell.angle_gamma   90.00
#
_symmetry.space_group_name_H-M   'P 1'
#
loop_
_entity.id
_entity.type
_entity.pdbx_description
1 polymer ?
#
loop_
_entity_poly.entity_id
_entity_poly.type
_entity_poly.pdbx_seq_one_letter_code
_entity_poly.pdbx_strand_id
1 'polypeptide(L)'
;MTENQLKWTGFFVTVIGVVGLVLIFFSVDFGTSLADSWVAKQGGASTERYHIILESYIHSFLIAGNILFGFSLLFAIFTYFAFMLLPKR
;
A
#
# COMPACT_ATOMS: atom_id res chain seq x y z
N MET A 1 -10.76 -24.88 -6.08
CA MET A 1 -10.48 -23.59 -6.77
C MET A 1 -10.41 -23.86 -8.25
N THR A 2 -11.23 -23.20 -9.08
CA THR A 2 -11.16 -23.40 -10.54
C THR A 2 -10.02 -22.59 -11.15
N GLU A 3 -9.55 -22.97 -12.34
CA GLU A 3 -8.45 -22.26 -13.04
C GLU A 3 -8.76 -20.76 -13.23
N ASN A 4 -10.00 -20.44 -13.61
CA ASN A 4 -10.44 -19.06 -13.77
C ASN A 4 -10.40 -18.28 -12.45
N GLN A 5 -10.82 -18.90 -11.34
CA GLN A 5 -10.73 -18.26 -10.02
C GLN A 5 -9.27 -17.99 -9.64
N LEU A 6 -8.35 -18.92 -9.88
CA LEU A 6 -6.93 -18.71 -9.61
C LEU A 6 -6.35 -17.55 -10.42
N LYS A 7 -6.69 -17.44 -11.71
CA LYS A 7 -6.22 -16.34 -12.59
C LYS A 7 -6.69 -14.98 -12.09
N TRP A 8 -7.98 -14.85 -11.78
CA TRP A 8 -8.53 -13.60 -11.24
C TRP A 8 -7.91 -13.23 -9.91
N THR A 9 -7.80 -14.20 -8.99
CA THR A 9 -7.17 -13.99 -7.68
C THR A 9 -5.72 -13.53 -7.82
N GLY A 10 -4.93 -14.20 -8.67
CA GLY A 10 -3.53 -13.82 -8.92
C GLY A 10 -3.40 -12.42 -9.52
N PHE A 11 -4.30 -12.03 -10.42
CA PHE A 11 -4.36 -10.68 -10.97
C PHE A 11 -4.64 -9.64 -9.88
N PHE A 12 -5.69 -9.85 -9.07
CA PHE A 12 -6.05 -8.92 -7.98
C PHE A 12 -4.93 -8.75 -6.96
N VAL A 13 -4.32 -9.86 -6.54
CA VAL A 13 -3.18 -9.84 -5.61
C VAL A 13 -2.02 -9.05 -6.20
N THR A 14 -1.68 -9.29 -7.46
CA THR A 14 -0.59 -8.56 -8.12
C THR A 14 -0.86 -7.06 -8.18
N VAL A 15 -2.08 -6.65 -8.55
CA VAL A 15 -2.47 -5.24 -8.59
C VAL A 15 -2.38 -4.59 -7.21
N ILE A 16 -2.91 -5.25 -6.18
CA ILE A 16 -2.84 -4.74 -4.79
C ILE A 16 -1.39 -4.61 -4.33
N GLY A 17 -0.55 -5.61 -4.63
CA GLY A 17 0.88 -5.58 -4.32
C GLY A 17 1.60 -4.42 -5.00
N VAL A 18 1.36 -4.19 -6.29
CA VAL A 18 1.94 -3.06 -7.03
C VAL A 18 1.50 -1.72 -6.46
N VAL A 19 0.21 -1.57 -6.14
CA VAL A 19 -0.31 -0.35 -5.49
C VAL A 19 0.36 -0.14 -4.13
N GLY A 20 0.51 -1.20 -3.33
CA GLY A 20 1.23 -1.14 -2.05
C GLY A 20 2.68 -0.68 -2.22
N LEU A 21 3.39 -1.19 -3.23
CA LEU A 21 4.75 -0.76 -3.54
C LEU A 21 4.82 0.70 -3.97
N VAL A 22 3.91 1.15 -4.84
CA VAL A 22 3.83 2.56 -5.25
C VAL A 22 3.64 3.46 -4.03
N LEU A 23 2.75 3.10 -3.10
CA LEU A 23 2.57 3.88 -1.87
C LEU A 23 3.82 3.94 -0.98
N ILE A 24 4.59 2.84 -0.90
CA ILE A 24 5.84 2.81 -0.13
C ILE A 24 6.90 3.72 -0.78
N PHE A 25 7.18 3.53 -2.08
CA PHE A 25 8.25 4.24 -2.77
C PHE A 25 7.95 5.73 -2.99
N PHE A 26 6.69 6.08 -3.25
CA PHE A 26 6.26 7.46 -3.46
C PHE A 26 5.66 8.09 -2.19
N SER A 27 5.84 7.47 -1.01
CA SER A 27 5.31 7.99 0.27
C SER A 27 5.80 9.40 0.58
N VAL A 28 7.06 9.72 0.24
CA VAL A 28 7.65 11.05 0.43
C VAL A 28 6.99 12.08 -0.48
N ASP A 29 6.80 11.76 -1.76
CA ASP A 29 6.17 12.66 -2.73
C ASP A 29 4.70 12.93 -2.37
N PHE A 30 3.95 11.88 -2.02
CA PHE A 30 2.57 12.02 -1.58
C PHE A 30 2.45 12.79 -0.25
N GLY A 31 3.34 12.49 0.71
CA GLY A 31 3.39 13.19 1.99
C GLY A 31 3.69 14.68 1.81
N THR A 32 4.65 15.01 0.95
CA THR A 32 5.02 16.39 0.62
C THR A 32 3.87 17.13 -0.06
N SER A 33 3.25 16.52 -1.08
CA SER A 33 2.10 17.11 -1.76
C SER A 33 0.93 17.42 -0.81
N LEU A 34 0.67 16.55 0.17
CA LEU A 34 -0.38 16.77 1.17
C LEU A 34 0.01 17.83 2.19
N ALA A 35 1.25 17.81 2.67
CA ALA A 35 1.76 18.82 3.59
C ALA A 35 1.74 20.23 2.97
N ASP A 36 2.16 20.37 1.71
CA ASP A 36 2.11 21.63 0.98
C ASP A 36 0.67 22.13 0.81
N SER A 37 -0.24 21.23 0.43
CA SER A 37 -1.66 21.57 0.31
C SER A 37 -2.28 22.01 1.65
N TRP A 38 -1.82 21.41 2.75
CA TRP A 38 -2.25 21.76 4.10
C TRP A 38 -1.74 23.13 4.51
N VAL A 39 -0.45 23.44 4.28
CA VAL A 39 0.13 24.77 4.56
C VAL A 39 -0.56 25.86 3.73
N ALA A 40 -0.80 25.61 2.45
CA ALA A 40 -1.49 26.55 1.57
C ALA A 40 -2.89 26.91 2.08
N LYS A 41 -3.61 25.94 2.67
CA LYS A 41 -4.93 26.18 3.30
C LYS A 41 -4.83 26.91 4.64
N GLN A 42 -3.75 26.67 5.39
CA GLN A 42 -3.55 27.29 6.70
C GLN A 42 -3.08 28.75 6.59
N GLY A 43 -2.58 29.17 5.43
CA GLY A 43 -1.98 30.50 5.22
C GLY A 43 -0.56 30.62 5.77
N GLY A 44 0.09 29.48 6.02
CA GLY A 44 1.43 29.39 6.61
C GLY A 44 1.47 28.53 7.89
N ALA A 45 2.65 28.00 8.19
CA ALA A 45 2.92 27.25 9.43
C ALA A 45 4.36 27.49 9.87
N SER A 46 4.65 27.34 11.16
CA SER A 46 6.03 27.27 11.63
C SER A 46 6.73 26.04 11.07
N THR A 47 8.04 26.12 10.82
CA THR A 47 8.84 25.02 10.26
C THR A 47 8.70 23.73 11.06
N GLU A 48 8.67 23.82 12.39
CA GLU A 48 8.48 22.66 13.28
C GLU A 48 7.14 21.98 13.05
N ARG A 49 6.05 22.75 12.96
CA ARG A 49 4.71 22.19 12.75
C ARG A 49 4.57 21.58 11.36
N TYR A 50 5.15 22.23 10.34
CA TYR A 50 5.19 21.69 8.99
C TYR A 50 5.90 20.32 8.95
N HIS A 51 7.06 20.22 9.60
CA HIS A 51 7.84 18.98 9.62
C HIS A 51 7.07 17.82 10.28
N ILE A 52 6.39 18.07 11.40
CA ILE A 52 5.56 17.07 12.08
C ILE A 52 4.41 16.57 11.17
N ILE A 53 3.73 17.49 10.48
CA ILE A 53 2.63 17.13 9.58
C ILE A 53 3.14 16.37 8.36
N LEU A 54 4.27 16.79 7.79
CA LEU A 54 4.94 16.13 6.68
C LEU A 54 5.30 14.68 7.05
N GLU A 55 6.02 14.47 8.15
CA GLU A 55 6.38 13.13 8.62
C GLU A 55 5.15 12.27 8.88
N SER A 56 4.10 12.85 9.49
CA SER A 56 2.83 12.14 9.73
C SER A 56 2.19 11.64 8.43
N TYR A 57 2.16 12.45 7.37
CA TYR A 57 1.63 12.02 6.08
C TYR A 57 2.52 10.98 5.40
N ILE A 58 3.84 11.16 5.42
CA ILE A 58 4.79 10.17 4.88
C ILE A 58 4.61 8.82 5.56
N HIS A 59 4.59 8.81 6.90
CA HIS A 59 4.39 7.59 7.68
C HIS A 59 3.03 6.96 7.40
N SER A 60 1.98 7.75 7.23
CA SER A 60 0.64 7.24 6.90
C SER A 60 0.65 6.47 5.56
N PHE A 61 1.29 7.01 4.52
CA PHE A 61 1.43 6.31 3.24
C PHE A 61 2.32 5.09 3.32
N LEU A 62 3.42 5.17 4.07
CA LEU A 62 4.34 4.06 4.26
C LEU A 62 3.66 2.89 4.98
N ILE A 63 2.90 3.17 6.04
CA ILE A 63 2.14 2.16 6.80
C ILE A 63 1.05 1.55 5.92
N ALA A 64 0.26 2.38 5.22
CA ALA A 64 -0.78 1.89 4.32
C ALA A 64 -0.22 1.01 3.20
N GLY A 65 0.87 1.43 2.57
CA GLY A 65 1.57 0.68 1.54
C GLY A 65 2.12 -0.65 2.06
N ASN A 66 2.71 -0.66 3.26
CA ASN A 66 3.18 -1.89 3.91
C ASN A 66 2.04 -2.86 4.23
N ILE A 67 0.89 -2.38 4.71
CA ILE A 67 -0.28 -3.24 4.95
C ILE A 67 -0.78 -3.86 3.65
N LEU A 68 -0.92 -3.05 2.59
CA LEU A 68 -1.40 -3.53 1.28
C LEU A 68 -0.42 -4.54 0.66
N PHE A 69 0.87 -4.22 0.64
CA PHE A 69 1.90 -5.08 0.10
C PHE A 69 2.06 -6.36 0.94
N GLY A 70 2.11 -6.24 2.26
CA GLY A 70 2.23 -7.36 3.18
C GLY A 70 1.02 -8.30 3.11
N PHE A 71 -0.20 -7.75 3.09
CA PHE A 71 -1.42 -8.55 2.92
C PHE A 71 -1.45 -9.27 1.57
N SER A 72 -1.09 -8.56 0.49
CA SER A 72 -0.95 -9.16 -0.84
C SER A 72 0.04 -10.33 -0.84
N LEU A 73 1.21 -10.16 -0.21
CA LEU A 73 2.23 -11.21 -0.13
C LEU A 73 1.74 -12.43 0.66
N LEU A 74 1.14 -12.20 1.83
CA LEU A 74 0.58 -13.28 2.66
C LEU A 74 -0.53 -14.02 1.92
N PHE A 75 -1.38 -13.30 1.22
CA PHE A 75 -2.48 -13.89 0.46
C PHE A 75 -1.98 -14.67 -0.76
N ALA A 76 -0.92 -14.21 -1.43
CA ALA A 76 -0.24 -14.95 -2.49
C ALA A 76 0.30 -16.30 -1.96
N ILE A 77 0.99 -16.26 -0.82
CA ILE A 77 1.54 -17.45 -0.15
C ILE A 77 0.41 -18.42 0.23
N PHE A 78 -0.65 -17.91 0.86
CA PHE A 78 -1.81 -18.71 1.24
C PHE A 78 -2.45 -19.39 0.03
N THR A 79 -2.65 -18.64 -1.07
CA THR A 79 -3.25 -19.17 -2.31
C THR A 79 -2.38 -20.27 -2.93
N TYR A 80 -1.06 -20.09 -2.90
CA TYR A 80 -0.11 -21.10 -3.37
C TYR A 80 -0.18 -22.39 -2.55
N PHE A 81 -0.16 -22.28 -1.21
CA PHE A 81 -0.27 -23.45 -0.32
C PHE A 81 -1.63 -24.12 -0.42
N ALA A 82 -2.73 -23.35 -0.48
CA ALA A 82 -4.07 -23.89 -0.63
C ALA A 82 -4.21 -24.69 -1.94
N PHE A 83 -3.63 -24.21 -3.04
CA PHE A 83 -3.62 -24.94 -4.30
C PHE A 83 -2.79 -26.23 -4.23
N MET A 84 -1.65 -26.20 -3.56
CA MET A 84 -0.75 -27.37 -3.44
C MET A 84 -1.30 -28.45 -2.50
N LEU A 85 -1.93 -28.07 -1.39
CA LEU A 85 -2.44 -28.98 -0.36
C LEU A 85 -3.83 -29.54 -0.69
N LEU A 86 -4.59 -28.91 -1.59
CA LEU A 86 -5.87 -29.45 -2.03
C LEU A 86 -5.64 -30.71 -2.88
N PRO A 87 -6.18 -31.88 -2.49
CA PRO A 87 -6.08 -33.07 -3.31
C PRO A 87 -6.77 -32.82 -4.64
N LYS A 88 -6.03 -33.00 -5.75
CA LYS A 88 -6.58 -33.06 -7.10
C LYS A 88 -7.63 -34.18 -7.14
N ARG A 89 -8.92 -33.81 -7.05
CA ARG A 89 -10.04 -34.68 -7.42
C ARG A 89 -10.30 -34.54 -8.90
#